data_AF-A0A847V541-F1
#
_entry.id   AF-A0A847V541-F1
#
_cell.length_a   1.000
_cell.length_b   1.000
_cell.length_c   1.000
_cell.angle_alpha   90.00
_cell.angle_beta   90.00
_cell.angle_gamma   90.00
#
_symmetry.space_group_name_H-M   'P 1'
#
loop_
_entity.id
_entity.type
_entity.pdbx_description
1 polymer ?
#
loop_
_entity_poly.entity_id
_entity_poly.type
_entity_poly.pdbx_seq_one_letter_code
_entity_poly.pdbx_strand_id
1 'polypeptide(L)'
;MCAQEYSSQRDNTSISVTGSGTRVGITSLAYGIADMAMASREVRMEGVEVYGDNFEPFPIAIDAVAIAISSDVYEGGIKNLSRRQLLSMHNGDVDSWNELGGQTCLFRP
;
A
#
# COMPACT_ATOMS: atom_id res chain seq x y z
N MET A 1 -14.48 7.15 0.36
CA MET A 1 -15.50 8.04 -0.26
C MET A 1 -16.39 7.31 -1.27
N CYS A 2 -15.87 6.59 -2.26
CA CYS A 2 -16.71 5.97 -3.31
C CYS A 2 -17.89 5.11 -2.79
N ALA A 3 -17.67 4.26 -1.78
CA ALA A 3 -18.74 3.44 -1.19
C ALA A 3 -19.86 4.25 -0.52
N GLN A 4 -19.48 5.35 0.15
CA GLN A 4 -20.43 6.25 0.81
C GLN A 4 -21.24 7.05 -0.22
N GLU A 5 -20.58 7.55 -1.27
CA GLU A 5 -21.24 8.23 -2.38
C GLU A 5 -22.18 7.32 -3.17
N TYR A 6 -21.82 6.04 -3.34
CA TYR A 6 -22.70 5.08 -4.00
C TYR A 6 -23.93 4.75 -3.15
N SER A 7 -23.72 4.57 -1.83
CA SER A 7 -24.82 4.29 -0.90
C SER A 7 -25.76 5.49 -0.75
N SER A 8 -25.26 6.73 -0.79
CA SER A 8 -26.10 7.94 -0.70
C SER A 8 -27.00 8.15 -1.92
N GLN A 9 -26.66 7.58 -3.08
CA GLN A 9 -27.44 7.68 -4.31
C GLN A 9 -28.49 6.57 -4.47
N ARG A 10 -28.50 5.56 -3.57
CA ARG A 10 -29.42 4.41 -3.67
C ARG A 10 -29.99 4.00 -2.31
N ASP A 11 -31.29 4.22 -2.14
CA ASP A 11 -32.01 4.00 -0.87
C ASP A 11 -32.03 2.54 -0.37
N ASN A 12 -31.72 1.56 -1.23
CA ASN A 12 -31.79 0.13 -0.88
C ASN A 12 -30.45 -0.58 -1.00
N THR A 13 -29.33 0.13 -0.86
CA THR A 13 -28.00 -0.47 -0.87
C THR A 13 -27.11 0.19 0.18
N SER A 14 -26.58 -0.62 1.09
CA SER A 14 -25.61 -0.20 2.10
C SER A 14 -24.30 -0.91 1.86
N ILE A 15 -23.22 -0.14 1.72
CA ILE A 15 -21.87 -0.67 1.56
C ILE A 15 -21.03 -0.26 2.78
N SER A 16 -20.55 -1.26 3.52
CA SER A 16 -19.61 -1.06 4.63
C SER A 16 -18.19 -1.36 4.17
N VAL A 17 -17.23 -0.49 4.50
CA VAL A 17 -15.82 -0.65 4.13
C VAL A 17 -14.95 -0.56 5.37
N THR A 18 -14.09 -1.56 5.58
CA THR A 18 -13.17 -1.64 6.71
C THR A 18 -11.72 -1.68 6.23
N GLY A 19 -10.87 -0.83 6.80
CA GLY A 19 -9.46 -0.69 6.42
C GLY A 19 -8.48 -1.52 7.25
N SER A 20 -8.65 -2.84 7.31
CA SER A 20 -7.77 -3.73 8.12
C SER A 20 -6.54 -4.27 7.38
N GLY A 21 -6.32 -3.83 6.13
CA GLY A 21 -5.22 -4.25 5.27
C GLY A 21 -5.53 -5.51 4.44
N THR A 22 -4.75 -5.71 3.37
CA THR A 22 -5.01 -6.74 2.34
C THR A 22 -5.06 -8.16 2.90
N ARG A 23 -4.17 -8.52 3.82
CA ARG A 23 -4.15 -9.87 4.41
C ARG A 23 -5.46 -10.18 5.13
N VAL A 24 -5.90 -9.25 5.98
CA VAL A 24 -7.15 -9.40 6.74
C VAL A 24 -8.33 -9.45 5.77
N GLY A 25 -8.36 -8.58 4.75
CA GLY A 25 -9.43 -8.58 3.74
C GLY A 25 -9.57 -9.91 3.00
N ILE A 26 -8.46 -10.46 2.47
CA ILE A 26 -8.48 -11.76 1.76
C ILE A 26 -8.91 -12.90 2.69
N THR A 27 -8.43 -12.91 3.93
CA THR A 27 -8.86 -13.89 4.93
C THR A 27 -10.34 -13.75 5.30
N SER A 28 -10.85 -12.53 5.45
CA SER A 28 -12.27 -12.26 5.71
C SER A 28 -13.15 -12.67 4.54
N LEU A 29 -12.69 -12.45 3.31
CA LEU A 29 -13.34 -13.01 2.12
C LEU A 29 -13.40 -14.53 2.28
N ALA A 30 -12.26 -15.22 2.37
CA ALA A 30 -12.15 -16.68 2.45
C ALA A 30 -13.05 -17.36 3.50
N TYR A 31 -13.29 -16.71 4.64
CA TYR A 31 -14.18 -17.22 5.69
C TYR A 31 -15.66 -16.83 5.54
N GLY A 32 -16.04 -16.14 4.46
CA GLY A 32 -17.40 -15.65 4.21
C GLY A 32 -17.82 -14.51 5.13
N ILE A 33 -16.85 -13.81 5.74
CA ILE A 33 -17.09 -12.65 6.63
C ILE A 33 -17.30 -11.38 5.80
N ALA A 34 -16.67 -11.29 4.64
CA ALA A 34 -16.82 -10.20 3.70
C ALA A 34 -17.21 -10.72 2.31
N ASP A 35 -18.05 -9.97 1.60
CA ASP A 35 -18.45 -10.31 0.23
C ASP A 35 -17.37 -9.98 -0.81
N MET A 36 -16.54 -8.98 -0.52
CA MET A 36 -15.46 -8.51 -1.39
C MET A 36 -14.22 -8.14 -0.57
N ALA A 37 -13.04 -8.33 -1.15
CA ALA A 37 -11.77 -7.90 -0.56
C ALA A 37 -10.94 -7.07 -1.55
N MET A 38 -10.26 -6.05 -1.03
CA MET A 38 -9.34 -5.22 -1.81
C MET A 38 -7.88 -5.60 -1.50
N ALA A 39 -7.08 -5.70 -2.55
CA ALA A 39 -5.66 -5.96 -2.47
C ALA A 39 -4.88 -4.88 -3.23
N SER A 40 -3.90 -4.25 -2.58
CA SER A 40 -2.99 -3.28 -3.23
C SER A 40 -1.79 -3.96 -3.90
N ARG A 41 -1.83 -5.29 -4.01
CA ARG A 41 -0.83 -6.12 -4.67
C ARG A 41 -1.52 -7.34 -5.26
N GLU A 42 -0.80 -8.02 -6.14
CA GLU A 42 -1.23 -9.30 -6.68
C GLU A 42 -1.56 -10.29 -5.55
N VAL A 43 -2.74 -10.90 -5.65
CA VAL A 43 -3.21 -11.92 -4.71
C VAL A 43 -2.56 -13.24 -5.11
N ARG A 44 -1.67 -13.76 -4.26
CA ARG A 44 -1.13 -15.11 -4.44
C ARG A 44 -2.24 -16.13 -4.16
N MET A 45 -2.15 -17.30 -4.79
CA MET A 45 -3.12 -18.38 -4.54
C MET A 45 -3.21 -18.74 -3.04
N GLU A 46 -2.08 -18.67 -2.32
CA GLU A 46 -2.00 -18.77 -0.86
C GLU A 46 -2.90 -17.73 -0.16
N GLY A 47 -4.14 -18.13 0.15
CA GLY A 47 -5.15 -17.30 0.82
C GLY A 47 -6.52 -17.29 0.15
N VAL A 48 -6.62 -17.75 -1.09
CA VAL A 48 -7.89 -17.84 -1.85
C VAL A 48 -8.18 -19.25 -2.37
N GLU A 49 -7.35 -20.24 -2.02
CA GLU A 49 -7.49 -21.65 -2.41
C GLU A 49 -8.88 -22.23 -2.12
N VAL A 50 -9.52 -21.78 -1.04
CA VAL A 50 -10.87 -22.22 -0.63
C VAL A 50 -11.94 -21.94 -1.69
N TYR A 51 -11.67 -21.02 -2.61
CA TYR A 51 -12.57 -20.68 -3.71
C TYR A 51 -12.34 -21.50 -4.98
N GLY A 52 -11.18 -22.17 -5.10
CA GLY A 52 -10.76 -22.80 -6.35
C GLY A 52 -10.89 -21.82 -7.53
N ASP A 53 -11.56 -22.27 -8.59
CA ASP A 53 -11.79 -21.49 -9.82
C ASP A 53 -12.81 -20.34 -9.64
N ASN A 54 -13.48 -20.24 -8.49
CA ASN A 54 -14.48 -19.19 -8.23
C ASN A 54 -13.86 -17.88 -7.73
N PHE A 55 -12.54 -17.82 -7.53
CA PHE A 55 -11.87 -16.56 -7.20
C PHE A 55 -11.59 -15.77 -8.47
N GLU A 56 -12.28 -14.64 -8.64
CA GLU A 56 -12.12 -13.77 -9.79
C GLU A 56 -11.49 -12.41 -9.37
N PRO A 57 -10.22 -12.14 -9.74
CA PRO A 57 -9.60 -10.86 -9.47
C PRO A 57 -10.07 -9.79 -10.47
N PHE A 58 -10.53 -8.65 -9.95
CA PHE A 58 -10.96 -7.50 -10.76
C PHE A 58 -10.04 -6.28 -10.54
N PRO A 59 -9.24 -5.87 -11.54
CA PRO A 59 -8.45 -4.65 -11.48
C PRO A 59 -9.36 -3.41 -11.55
N ILE A 60 -9.43 -2.63 -10.47
CA ILE A 60 -10.27 -1.43 -10.39
C ILE A 60 -9.49 -0.12 -10.46
N ALA A 61 -8.19 -0.14 -10.14
CA ALA A 61 -7.34 1.04 -10.12
C ALA A 61 -5.86 0.66 -10.19
N ILE A 62 -5.03 1.61 -10.62
CA ILE A 62 -3.57 1.57 -10.47
C ILE A 62 -3.19 2.75 -9.59
N ASP A 63 -2.46 2.49 -8.51
CA ASP A 63 -1.92 3.52 -7.63
C ASP A 63 -0.39 3.57 -7.70
N ALA A 64 0.18 4.64 -7.13
CA ALA A 64 1.61 4.82 -7.03
C ALA A 64 1.97 5.18 -5.58
N VAL A 65 3.05 4.59 -5.08
CA VAL A 65 3.63 4.94 -3.78
C VAL A 65 4.70 6.00 -4.00
N ALA A 66 4.52 7.17 -3.40
CA ALA A 66 5.51 8.24 -3.41
C ALA A 66 6.46 8.10 -2.22
N ILE A 67 7.75 8.39 -2.45
CA ILE A 67 8.72 8.57 -1.37
C ILE A 67 8.67 10.03 -0.93
N ALA A 68 8.40 10.26 0.35
CA ALA A 68 8.45 11.58 0.95
C ALA A 68 9.67 11.68 1.86
N ILE A 69 10.32 12.86 1.86
CA ILE A 69 11.39 13.21 2.78
C ILE A 69 10.98 14.48 3.53
N SER A 70 11.57 14.70 4.71
CA SER A 70 11.35 15.94 5.45
C SER A 70 11.96 17.15 4.74
N SER A 71 11.46 18.35 5.08
CA SER A 71 11.99 19.62 4.59
C SER A 71 13.49 19.75 4.80
N ASP A 72 13.97 19.39 5.99
CA ASP A 72 15.36 19.58 6.40
C ASP A 72 16.32 18.74 5.54
N VAL A 73 15.90 17.51 5.18
CA VAL A 73 16.66 16.63 4.28
C VAL A 73 16.71 17.20 2.87
N TYR A 74 15.59 17.75 2.39
CA TYR A 74 15.53 18.39 1.08
C TYR A 74 16.40 19.64 1.03
N GLU A 75 16.27 20.55 2.00
CA GLU A 75 17.08 21.76 2.15
C GLU A 75 18.56 21.43 2.35
N GLY A 76 18.84 20.31 3.01
CA GLY A 76 20.16 19.74 3.20
C GLY A 76 20.86 19.17 1.97
N GLY A 77 20.22 19.22 0.79
CA GLY A 77 20.86 18.93 -0.49
C GLY A 77 20.30 17.72 -1.24
N ILE A 78 19.45 16.90 -0.60
CA ILE A 78 18.87 15.72 -1.26
C ILE A 78 17.69 16.15 -2.14
N LYS A 79 17.94 16.28 -3.44
CA LYS A 79 16.93 16.69 -4.43
C LYS A 79 16.38 15.54 -5.27
N ASN A 80 17.11 14.42 -5.32
CA ASN A 80 16.73 13.24 -6.07
C ASN A 80 17.32 12.00 -5.41
N LEU A 81 16.60 10.88 -5.48
CA LEU A 81 17.05 9.58 -5.00
C LEU A 81 16.89 8.56 -6.13
N SER A 82 17.98 7.91 -6.48
CA SER A 82 17.94 6.80 -7.42
C SER A 82 17.35 5.55 -6.76
N ARG A 83 16.77 4.66 -7.57
CA ARG A 83 16.25 3.37 -7.10
C ARG A 83 17.29 2.55 -6.33
N ARG A 84 18.55 2.61 -6.74
CA ARG A 84 19.66 1.93 -6.05
C ARG A 84 19.89 2.49 -4.66
N GLN A 85 19.88 3.82 -4.50
CA GLN A 85 20.02 4.45 -3.19
C GLN A 85 18.85 4.07 -2.28
N LEU A 86 17.60 4.12 -2.77
CA LEU A 86 16.42 3.69 -2.00
C LEU A 86 16.53 2.23 -1.53
N LEU A 87 17.03 1.33 -2.40
CA LEU A 87 17.22 -0.06 -2.03
C LEU A 87 18.29 -0.22 -0.94
N SER A 88 19.42 0.45 -1.08
CA SER A 88 20.50 0.43 -0.06
C SER A 88 20.03 0.99 1.29
N MET A 89 19.21 2.05 1.28
CA MET A 89 18.58 2.58 2.49
C MET A 89 17.64 1.57 3.14
N HIS A 90 16.81 0.89 2.34
CA HIS A 90 15.85 -0.09 2.84
C HIS A 90 16.54 -1.34 3.42
N ASN A 91 17.65 -1.77 2.81
CA ASN A 91 18.43 -2.92 3.28
C ASN A 91 19.31 -2.60 4.51
N GLY A 92 19.50 -1.32 4.83
CA GLY A 92 20.40 -0.87 5.89
C GLY A 92 21.88 -0.81 5.49
N ASP A 93 22.18 -0.85 4.17
CA ASP A 93 23.55 -0.69 3.66
C ASP A 93 24.05 0.76 3.77
N VAL A 94 23.11 1.71 3.80
CA VAL A 94 23.32 3.14 4.05
C VAL A 94 22.42 3.49 5.22
N ASP A 95 22.96 4.22 6.20
CA ASP A 95 22.22 4.58 7.42
C ASP A 95 22.12 6.10 7.66
N SER A 96 22.79 6.89 6.82
CA SER A 96 22.90 8.34 6.99
C SER A 96 22.71 9.13 5.69
N TRP A 97 22.06 10.30 5.81
CA TRP A 97 21.87 11.21 4.68
C TRP A 97 23.20 11.79 4.14
N ASN A 98 24.23 11.85 4.97
CA ASN A 98 25.57 12.30 4.58
C ASN A 98 26.18 11.39 3.49
N GLU A 99 25.95 10.09 3.56
CA GLU A 99 26.44 9.13 2.56
C GLU A 99 25.82 9.34 1.17
N LEU A 100 24.71 10.08 1.11
CA LEU A 100 24.01 10.45 -0.11
C LEU A 100 24.24 11.92 -0.52
N GLY A 101 25.16 12.62 0.15
CA GLY A 101 25.47 14.02 -0.11
C GLY A 101 24.54 15.03 0.59
N GLY A 102 23.81 14.57 1.61
CA GLY A 102 22.94 15.40 2.45
C GLY A 102 23.60 15.82 3.76
N GLN A 103 22.79 16.34 4.68
CA GLN A 103 23.24 16.71 6.02
C GLN A 103 23.61 15.49 6.88
N THR A 104 24.41 15.71 7.93
CA THR A 104 24.81 14.68 8.89
C THR A 104 23.67 14.34 9.86
N CYS A 105 22.71 13.54 9.40
CA CYS A 105 21.66 12.96 10.23
C CYS A 105 21.32 11.53 9.78
N LEU A 106 20.90 10.70 10.74
CA LEU A 106 20.55 9.30 10.49
C LEU A 106 19.19 9.18 9.79
N PHE A 107 19.02 8.08 9.05
CA PHE A 107 17.72 7.70 8.53
C PHE A 107 16.75 7.36 9.67
N ARG A 108 15.54 7.89 9.54
CA ARG A 108 14.40 7.54 10.38
C ARG A 108 13.32 7.03 9.43
N PRO A 109 13.19 5.70 9.25
CA PRO A 109 12.17 5.12 8.39
C PRO A 109 10.75 5.42 8.89
#